data_AF-A0A972JSH1-F1
#
_entry.id   AF-A0A972JSH1-F1
#
_cell.length_a   1.000
_cell.length_b   1.000
_cell.length_c   1.000
_cell.angle_alpha   90.00
_cell.angle_beta   90.00
_cell.angle_gamma   90.00
#
_symmetry.space_group_name_H-M   'P 1'
#
loop_
_entity.id
_entity.type
_entity.pdbx_description
1 polymer ?
#
loop_
_entity_poly.entity_id
_entity_poly.type
_entity_poly.pdbx_seq_one_letter_code
_entity_poly.pdbx_strand_id
1 'polypeptide(L)'
;MAISNVLRAGLLGVLSLAVLMGWSSLWLLYVVAFLLGMIETFYDNAAQALLPAIVTKSHLTRANARIQSTELINNQFIGPTLGGLLFAIAMALPFLLNSVAFAITVLFMLALPGSFRPRQPQALQPIMLLNEIGRALRGYGVTL
;
A
#
# COMPACT_ATOMS: atom_id res chain seq x y z
N MET A 1 3.10 5.63 6.11
CA MET A 1 3.82 5.36 4.85
C MET A 1 5.32 5.25 5.03
N ALA A 2 6.06 6.32 5.37
CA ALA A 2 7.51 6.28 5.50
C ALA A 2 8.00 5.23 6.51
N ILE A 3 7.40 5.20 7.72
CA ILE A 3 7.72 4.18 8.75
C ILE A 3 7.50 2.77 8.23
N SER A 4 6.38 2.51 7.52
CA SER A 4 6.11 1.20 6.92
C SER A 4 7.22 0.79 5.95
N ASN A 5 7.69 1.69 5.08
CA ASN A 5 8.77 1.40 4.15
C ASN A 5 10.12 1.18 4.86
N VAL A 6 10.40 1.91 5.94
CA VAL A 6 11.59 1.66 6.79
C VAL A 6 11.51 0.26 7.41
N LEU A 7 10.37 -0.11 7.99
CA LEU A 7 10.19 -1.43 8.60
C LEU A 7 10.32 -2.55 7.58
N ARG A 8 9.77 -2.39 6.38
CA ARG A 8 9.94 -3.38 5.29
C ARG A 8 11.37 -3.50 4.83
N ALA A 9 12.06 -2.37 4.64
CA ALA A 9 13.46 -2.36 4.24
C ALA A 9 14.31 -3.11 5.27
N GLY A 10 14.14 -2.77 6.56
CA GLY A 10 14.85 -3.44 7.65
C GLY A 10 14.53 -4.93 7.74
N LEU A 11 13.25 -5.29 7.74
CA LEU A 11 12.79 -6.69 7.88
C LEU A 11 13.33 -7.59 6.75
N LEU A 12 13.23 -7.13 5.50
CA LEU A 12 13.72 -7.88 4.34
C LEU A 12 15.25 -7.86 4.25
N GLY A 13 15.89 -6.79 4.72
CA GLY A 13 17.34 -6.71 4.82
C GLY A 13 17.89 -7.73 5.82
N VAL A 14 17.28 -7.83 7.01
CA VAL A 14 17.61 -8.85 8.01
C VAL A 14 17.38 -10.26 7.47
N LEU A 15 16.25 -10.50 6.79
CA LEU A 15 16.01 -11.79 6.14
C LEU A 15 17.09 -12.12 5.10
N SER A 16 17.45 -11.16 4.25
CA SER A 16 18.48 -11.34 3.23
C SER A 16 19.84 -11.70 3.86
N LEU A 17 20.25 -11.00 4.92
CA LEU A 17 21.47 -11.30 5.66
C LEU A 17 21.44 -12.69 6.29
N ALA A 18 20.32 -13.08 6.90
CA ALA A 18 20.15 -14.42 7.48
C ALA A 18 20.27 -15.51 6.39
N VAL A 19 19.71 -15.29 5.20
CA VAL A 19 19.85 -16.21 4.07
C VAL A 19 21.31 -16.30 3.60
N LEU A 20 22.02 -15.17 3.50
CA LEU A 20 23.44 -15.15 3.12
C LEU A 20 24.35 -15.86 4.13
N MET A 21 24.02 -15.78 5.42
CA MET A 21 24.74 -16.46 6.50
C MET A 21 24.35 -17.94 6.65
N GLY A 22 23.41 -18.44 5.85
CA GLY A 22 22.92 -19.83 5.94
C GLY A 22 22.01 -20.11 7.14
N TRP A 23 21.47 -19.07 7.78
CA TRP A 23 20.53 -19.18 8.90
C TRP A 23 19.06 -19.18 8.45
N SER A 24 18.80 -19.42 7.17
CA SER A 24 17.45 -19.48 6.63
C SER A 24 16.71 -20.70 7.15
N SER A 25 15.49 -20.49 7.65
CA SER A 25 14.56 -21.55 8.06
C SER A 25 13.15 -21.20 7.63
N LEU A 26 12.29 -22.21 7.48
CA LEU A 26 10.87 -21.99 7.16
C LEU A 26 10.17 -21.16 8.23
N TRP A 27 10.52 -21.35 9.50
CA TRP A 27 9.99 -20.55 10.61
C TRP A 27 10.34 -19.07 10.48
N LEU A 28 11.59 -18.76 10.12
CA LEU A 28 12.00 -17.38 9.86
C LEU A 28 11.18 -16.76 8.73
N LEU A 29 10.97 -17.50 7.63
CA LEU A 29 10.16 -17.03 6.50
C LEU A 29 8.70 -16.78 6.91
N TYR A 30 8.09 -17.65 7.71
CA TYR A 30 6.73 -17.44 8.20
C TYR A 30 6.60 -16.22 9.09
N VAL A 31 7.53 -16.02 10.03
CA VAL A 31 7.54 -14.84 10.89
C VAL A 31 7.71 -13.57 10.05
N VAL A 32 8.65 -13.57 9.10
CA VAL A 32 8.86 -12.41 8.21
C VAL A 32 7.63 -12.15 7.34
N ALA A 33 7.03 -13.17 6.74
CA ALA A 33 5.83 -13.02 5.92
C ALA A 33 4.64 -12.45 6.73
N PHE A 34 4.45 -12.94 7.95
CA PHE A 34 3.42 -12.43 8.87
C PHE A 34 3.64 -10.96 9.22
N LEU A 35 4.86 -10.59 9.64
CA LEU A 35 5.21 -9.21 9.95
C LEU A 35 5.05 -8.31 8.71
N LEU A 36 5.49 -8.77 7.54
CA LEU A 36 5.39 -8.03 6.29
C LEU A 36 3.92 -7.76 5.93
N GLY A 37 3.04 -8.76 6.03
CA GLY A 37 1.62 -8.62 5.75
C GLY A 37 0.91 -7.64 6.70
N MET A 38 1.29 -7.62 7.99
CA MET A 38 0.80 -6.58 8.91
C MET A 38 1.23 -5.19 8.46
N ILE A 39 2.51 -5.01 8.10
CA ILE A 39 3.03 -3.72 7.63
C ILE A 39 2.36 -3.30 6.30
N GLU A 40 2.13 -4.24 5.38
CA GLU A 40 1.36 -4.10 4.13
C GLU A 40 -0.02 -3.54 4.36
N THR A 41 -0.79 -4.18 5.23
CA THR A 41 -2.14 -3.73 5.59
C THR A 41 -2.16 -2.26 6.06
N PHE A 42 -1.22 -1.83 6.91
CA PHE A 42 -1.16 -0.43 7.35
C PHE A 42 -0.82 0.56 6.23
N TYR A 43 0.03 0.15 5.28
CA TYR A 43 0.42 1.01 4.16
C TYR A 43 -0.71 1.16 3.15
N ASP A 44 -1.41 0.08 2.80
CA ASP A 44 -2.48 0.09 1.81
C ASP A 44 -3.63 0.97 2.29
N ASN A 45 -3.99 0.85 3.57
CA ASN A 45 -4.96 1.74 4.22
C ASN A 45 -4.53 3.22 4.14
N ALA A 46 -3.25 3.51 4.39
CA ALA A 46 -2.73 4.87 4.27
C ALA A 46 -2.73 5.37 2.81
N ALA A 47 -2.41 4.50 1.85
CA ALA A 47 -2.38 4.82 0.42
C ALA A 47 -3.76 5.14 -0.13
N GLN A 48 -4.74 4.32 0.19
CA GLN A 48 -6.12 4.53 -0.22
C GLN A 48 -6.73 5.80 0.40
N ALA A 49 -6.37 6.13 1.65
CA ALA A 49 -6.81 7.37 2.29
C ALA A 49 -6.22 8.64 1.64
N LEU A 50 -5.04 8.54 1.02
CA LEU A 50 -4.39 9.65 0.33
C LEU A 50 -4.96 9.91 -1.07
N LEU A 51 -5.47 8.88 -1.75
CA LEU A 51 -5.92 8.97 -3.14
C LEU A 51 -6.98 10.08 -3.38
N PRO A 52 -8.02 10.25 -2.53
CA PRO A 52 -8.99 11.33 -2.68
C PRO A 52 -8.43 12.74 -2.43
N ALA A 53 -7.29 12.86 -1.75
CA ALA A 53 -6.66 14.15 -1.47
C ALA A 53 -5.83 14.68 -2.66
N ILE A 54 -5.41 13.79 -3.57
CA ILE A 54 -4.52 14.09 -4.69
C ILE A 54 -5.22 14.02 -6.06
N VAL A 55 -6.39 13.42 -6.16
CA VAL A 55 -7.17 13.28 -7.41
C VAL A 55 -8.55 13.94 -7.27
N THR A 56 -9.00 14.65 -8.31
CA THR A 56 -10.35 15.24 -8.36
C THR A 56 -11.45 14.17 -8.43
N LYS A 57 -12.64 14.44 -7.87
CA LYS A 57 -13.74 13.46 -7.76
C LYS A 57 -14.09 12.76 -9.08
N SER A 58 -14.08 13.48 -10.20
CA SER A 58 -14.37 12.94 -11.54
C SER A 58 -13.35 11.91 -12.04
N HIS A 59 -12.14 11.90 -11.50
CA HIS A 59 -11.06 11.01 -11.90
C HIS A 59 -10.78 9.88 -10.89
N LEU A 60 -11.46 9.86 -9.73
CA LEU A 60 -11.19 8.87 -8.67
C LEU A 60 -11.37 7.43 -9.13
N THR A 61 -12.47 7.11 -9.82
CA THR A 61 -12.73 5.75 -10.33
C THR A 61 -11.63 5.30 -11.28
N ARG A 62 -11.20 6.19 -12.20
CA ARG A 62 -10.15 5.89 -13.17
C ARG A 62 -8.77 5.75 -12.50
N ALA A 63 -8.47 6.61 -11.52
CA ALA A 63 -7.22 6.54 -10.76
C ALA A 63 -7.14 5.26 -9.92
N ASN A 64 -8.21 4.91 -9.23
CA ASN A 64 -8.31 3.69 -8.43
C ASN A 64 -8.19 2.42 -9.30
N ALA A 65 -8.88 2.39 -10.45
CA ALA A 65 -8.77 1.29 -11.40
C ALA A 65 -7.35 1.10 -11.93
N ARG A 66 -6.64 2.20 -12.20
CA ARG A 66 -5.23 2.16 -12.63
C ARG A 66 -4.31 1.61 -11.54
N ILE A 67 -4.47 2.08 -10.30
CA ILE A 67 -3.69 1.59 -9.15
C ILE A 67 -3.90 0.08 -8.97
N GLN A 68 -5.15 -0.37 -8.88
CA GLN A 68 -5.46 -1.80 -8.71
C GLN A 68 -4.95 -2.65 -9.87
N SER A 69 -5.06 -2.16 -11.10
CA SER A 69 -4.55 -2.89 -12.27
C SER A 69 -3.04 -3.02 -12.23
N THR A 70 -2.32 -1.95 -11.86
CA THR A 70 -0.86 -1.99 -11.67
C THR A 70 -0.48 -2.94 -10.54
N GLU A 71 -1.16 -2.90 -9.39
CA GLU A 71 -0.93 -3.83 -8.28
C GLU A 71 -1.17 -5.28 -8.69
N LEU A 72 -2.27 -5.57 -9.39
CA LEU A 72 -2.60 -6.92 -9.81
C LEU A 72 -1.56 -7.49 -10.79
N ILE A 73 -1.17 -6.70 -11.80
CA ILE A 73 -0.13 -7.10 -12.76
C ILE A 73 1.21 -7.30 -12.03
N ASN A 74 1.55 -6.40 -11.12
CA ASN A 74 2.82 -6.48 -10.40
C ASN A 74 2.85 -7.67 -9.43
N ASN A 75 1.78 -7.92 -8.69
CA ASN A 75 1.74 -8.96 -7.65
C ASN A 75 1.48 -10.36 -8.21
N GLN A 76 0.73 -10.48 -9.30
CA GLN A 76 0.39 -11.79 -9.87
C GLN A 76 1.30 -12.22 -11.01
N PHE A 77 1.99 -11.27 -11.67
CA PHE A 77 2.79 -11.59 -12.85
C PHE A 77 4.26 -11.20 -12.68
N ILE A 78 4.54 -9.89 -12.57
CA ILE A 78 5.91 -9.38 -12.58
C ILE A 78 6.69 -9.86 -11.34
N GLY A 79 6.07 -9.73 -10.16
CA GLY A 79 6.63 -10.07 -8.86
C GLY A 79 7.02 -11.55 -8.76
N PRO A 80 6.10 -12.51 -8.97
CA PRO A 80 6.43 -13.93 -8.93
C PRO A 80 7.46 -14.34 -10.00
N THR A 81 7.36 -13.79 -11.21
CA THR A 81 8.29 -14.12 -12.31
C THR A 81 9.71 -13.63 -11.99
N LEU A 82 9.86 -12.35 -11.64
CA LEU A 82 11.17 -11.80 -11.28
C LEU A 82 11.68 -12.40 -9.98
N GLY A 83 10.82 -12.60 -8.98
CA GLY A 83 11.17 -13.22 -7.71
C GLY A 83 11.72 -14.63 -7.89
N GLY A 84 11.06 -15.45 -8.71
CA GLY A 84 11.53 -16.80 -9.04
C GLY A 84 12.87 -16.80 -9.79
N LEU A 85 13.02 -15.94 -10.81
CA LEU A 85 14.26 -15.80 -11.57
C LEU A 85 15.43 -15.35 -10.69
N LEU A 86 15.21 -14.32 -9.85
CA LEU A 86 16.21 -13.81 -8.91
C LEU A 86 16.58 -14.88 -7.87
N PHE A 87 15.60 -15.61 -7.35
CA PHE A 87 15.83 -16.69 -6.40
C PHE A 87 16.66 -17.83 -7.00
N ALA A 88 16.43 -18.17 -8.27
CA ALA A 88 17.19 -19.18 -8.99
C ALA A 88 18.66 -18.78 -9.19
N ILE A 89 18.95 -17.48 -9.33
CA ILE A 89 20.32 -16.96 -9.39
C ILE A 89 20.97 -17.03 -7.99
N ALA A 90 20.29 -16.49 -6.97
CA ALA A 90 20.70 -16.63 -5.58
C ALA A 90 19.52 -16.40 -4.63
N MET A 91 19.39 -17.28 -3.64
CA MET A 91 18.25 -17.25 -2.70
C MET A 91 18.06 -15.92 -1.99
N ALA A 92 19.14 -15.17 -1.73
CA ALA A 92 19.08 -13.90 -1.01
C ALA A 92 18.67 -12.70 -1.89
N LEU A 93 18.78 -12.80 -3.22
CA LEU A 93 18.59 -11.67 -4.15
C LEU A 93 17.19 -11.06 -4.13
N PRO A 94 16.09 -11.85 -4.16
CA PRO A 94 14.74 -11.27 -4.12
C PRO A 94 14.53 -10.39 -2.89
N PHE A 95 14.98 -10.86 -1.73
CA PHE A 95 14.84 -10.15 -0.46
C PHE A 95 15.74 -8.91 -0.40
N LEU A 96 16.99 -9.02 -0.88
CA LEU A 96 17.95 -7.92 -0.90
C LEU A 96 17.47 -6.77 -1.79
N LEU A 97 17.10 -7.08 -3.03
CA LEU A 97 16.66 -6.05 -3.97
C LEU A 97 15.36 -5.39 -3.53
N ASN A 98 14.45 -6.15 -2.92
CA ASN A 98 13.23 -5.58 -2.36
C ASN A 98 13.51 -4.67 -1.15
N SER A 99 14.44 -5.07 -0.27
CA SER A 99 14.91 -4.21 0.83
C SER A 99 15.48 -2.89 0.31
N VAL A 100 16.34 -2.95 -0.71
CA VAL A 100 16.93 -1.76 -1.36
C VAL A 100 15.86 -0.88 -2.01
N ALA A 101 14.88 -1.47 -2.70
CA ALA A 101 13.79 -0.71 -3.32
C ALA A 101 12.95 0.06 -2.28
N PHE A 102 12.66 -0.53 -1.12
CA PHE A 102 12.01 0.18 -0.02
C PHE A 102 12.90 1.27 0.58
N ALA A 103 14.20 1.03 0.73
CA ALA A 103 15.14 2.05 1.19
C ALA A 103 15.20 3.26 0.23
N ILE A 104 15.23 3.01 -1.08
CA ILE A 104 15.15 4.05 -2.12
C ILE A 104 13.84 4.84 -2.00
N THR A 105 12.72 4.15 -1.75
CA THR A 105 11.41 4.79 -1.56
C THR A 105 11.42 5.73 -0.35
N VAL A 106 12.02 5.31 0.77
CA VAL A 106 12.20 6.16 1.95
C VAL A 106 13.07 7.37 1.61
N LEU A 107 14.16 7.18 0.88
CA LEU A 107 15.05 8.26 0.47
C LEU A 107 14.31 9.31 -0.38
N PHE A 108 13.52 8.88 -1.36
CA PHE A 108 12.69 9.79 -2.15
C PHE A 108 11.64 10.53 -1.32
N MET A 109 11.01 9.84 -0.36
CA MET A 109 10.05 10.47 0.55
C MET A 109 10.71 11.55 1.43
N LEU A 110 11.95 11.32 1.88
CA LEU A 110 12.71 12.31 2.66
C LEU A 110 13.23 13.47 1.81
N ALA A 111 13.54 13.22 0.54
CA ALA A 111 14.05 14.21 -0.39
C ALA A 111 12.95 15.15 -0.94
N LEU A 112 11.68 14.73 -0.93
CA LEU A 112 10.56 15.54 -1.40
C LEU A 112 10.19 16.64 -0.38
N PRO A 113 10.36 17.94 -0.71
CA PRO A 113 9.91 19.02 0.15
C PRO A 113 8.39 19.17 0.04
N GLY A 114 7.66 18.77 1.07
CA GLY A 114 6.21 18.96 1.10
C GLY A 114 5.56 18.50 2.40
N SER A 115 4.82 19.40 3.05
CA SER A 115 3.93 19.02 4.15
C SER A 115 2.67 18.38 3.57
N PHE A 116 2.60 17.05 3.53
CA PHE A 116 1.33 16.34 3.33
C PHE A 116 0.45 16.56 4.57
N ARG A 117 -0.20 17.73 4.64
CA ARG A 117 -1.26 17.99 5.61
C ARG A 117 -2.55 17.36 5.06
N PRO A 118 -3.14 16.36 5.75
CA PRO A 118 -4.46 15.86 5.38
C PRO A 118 -5.42 17.05 5.35
N ARG A 119 -6.05 17.30 4.21
CA ARG A 119 -7.10 18.31 4.11
C ARG A 119 -8.22 17.82 5.04
N GLN A 120 -8.48 18.55 6.13
CA GLN A 120 -9.51 18.18 7.10
C GLN A 120 -10.80 17.85 6.36
N PRO A 121 -11.43 16.69 6.63
CA PRO A 121 -12.75 16.39 6.08
C PRO A 121 -13.66 17.57 6.45
N GLN A 122 -14.21 18.26 5.44
CA GLN A 122 -15.33 19.16 5.68
C GLN A 122 -16.37 18.31 6.40
N ALA A 123 -16.63 18.61 7.67
CA ALA A 123 -17.62 17.92 8.46
C ALA A 123 -18.93 17.95 7.69
N LEU A 124 -19.34 16.80 7.15
CA LEU A 124 -20.64 16.66 6.53
C LEU A 124 -21.64 16.91 7.65
N GLN A 125 -22.28 18.08 7.61
CA GLN A 125 -23.27 18.45 8.59
C GLN A 125 -24.38 17.38 8.56
N PRO A 126 -24.70 16.71 9.68
CA PRO A 126 -25.64 15.59 9.73
C PRO A 126 -27.02 15.89 9.09
N ILE A 127 -27.39 17.16 9.07
CA ILE A 127 -28.66 17.67 8.54
C ILE A 127 -28.76 17.49 7.01
N MET A 128 -27.64 17.48 6.27
CA MET A 128 -27.68 17.31 4.81
C MET A 128 -28.00 15.87 4.36
N LEU A 129 -27.53 14.86 5.11
CA LEU A 129 -27.77 13.44 4.79
C LEU A 129 -29.24 13.05 4.99
N LEU A 130 -29.87 13.50 6.07
CA LEU A 130 -31.31 13.28 6.30
C LEU A 130 -32.17 13.97 5.24
N ASN A 131 -31.76 15.17 4.80
CA ASN A 131 -32.43 15.89 3.72
C ASN A 131 -32.19 15.28 2.33
N GLU A 132 -31.05 14.63 2.07
CA GLU A 132 -30.83 13.88 0.82
C GLU A 132 -31.62 12.58 0.78
N ILE A 133 -31.65 11.82 1.87
CA ILE A 133 -32.46 10.59 1.98
C ILE A 133 -33.95 10.95 1.87
N GLY A 134 -34.41 12.00 2.55
CA GLY A 134 -35.80 12.47 2.46
C GLY A 134 -36.18 13.03 1.08
N ARG A 135 -35.21 13.53 0.30
CA ARG A 135 -35.43 13.94 -1.10
C ARG A 135 -35.42 12.75 -2.05
N ALA A 136 -34.54 11.77 -1.83
CA ALA A 136 -34.50 10.54 -2.60
C ALA A 136 -35.80 9.74 -2.43
N LEU A 137 -36.25 9.53 -1.20
CA LEU A 137 -37.50 8.81 -0.91
C LEU A 137 -38.74 9.51 -1.49
N ARG A 138 -38.80 10.85 -1.44
CA ARG A 138 -39.84 11.64 -2.10
C ARG A 138 -39.80 11.52 -3.63
N GLY A 139 -38.61 11.39 -4.22
CA GLY A 139 -38.42 11.14 -5.65
C GLY A 139 -38.90 9.75 -6.10
N TYR A 140 -38.91 8.76 -5.20
CA TYR A 140 -39.40 7.39 -5.47
C TYR A 140 -40.91 7.21 -5.18
N GLY A 141 -41.65 8.29 -4.92
CA GLY A 141 -43.10 8.22 -4.69
C GLY A 141 -43.50 7.62 -3.34
N VAL A 142 -42.55 7.39 -2.43
CA VAL A 142 -42.83 6.93 -1.07
C VAL A 142 -43.29 8.14 -0.27
N THR A 143 -44.61 8.32 -0.19
CA THR A 143 -45.25 9.22 0.75
C THR A 143 -45.22 8.54 2.11
N LEU A 144 -44.41 9.07 3.04
CA LEU A 144 -44.46 8.73 4.47
C LEU A 144 -45.73 9.30 5.09
#